data_AF-A0A8X6Y7C8-F1
#
_entry.id   AF-A0A8X6Y7C8-F1
#
_cell.length_a   1.000
_cell.length_b   1.000
_cell.length_c   1.000
_cell.angle_alpha   90.00
_cell.angle_beta   90.00
_cell.angle_gamma   90.00
#
_symmetry.space_group_name_H-M   'P 1'
#
loop_
_entity.id
_entity.type
_entity.pdbx_description
1 polymer ?
#
loop_
_entity_poly.entity_id
_entity_poly.type
_entity_poly.pdbx_seq_one_letter_code
_entity_poly.pdbx_strand_id
1 'polypeptide(L)'
;MYSVSDYCDMHIRYVRCNGNALRTAREYARRYPSRRPPDVNAIHRLDDRLRNTGSVWPTANLHDTGRPWSGLTVAQADAILHQVEEMSEVSTRVLTREMTSSKSTVHRLLRSERL
;
A
#
# COMPACT_ATOMS: atom_id res chain seq x y z
N MET A 1 -13.65 -8.70 0.79
CA MET A 1 -12.62 -8.53 -0.27
C MET A 1 -12.85 -9.62 -1.31
N TYR A 2 -12.60 -9.37 -2.60
CA TYR A 2 -12.76 -10.40 -3.63
C TYR A 2 -11.49 -11.24 -3.76
N SER A 3 -11.62 -12.49 -4.18
CA SER A 3 -10.46 -13.33 -4.48
C SER A 3 -9.80 -12.91 -5.79
N VAL A 4 -8.58 -13.39 -6.05
CA VAL A 4 -7.90 -13.20 -7.36
C VAL A 4 -8.74 -13.76 -8.48
N SER A 5 -9.31 -14.96 -8.29
CA SER A 5 -10.19 -15.58 -9.29
C SER A 5 -11.38 -14.69 -9.58
N ASP A 6 -11.97 -14.07 -8.55
CA ASP A 6 -13.10 -13.16 -8.74
C ASP A 6 -12.69 -11.93 -9.54
N TYR A 7 -11.56 -11.31 -9.23
CA TYR A 7 -11.05 -10.17 -9.98
C TYR A 7 -10.75 -10.54 -11.45
N CYS A 8 -10.15 -11.70 -11.71
CA CYS A 8 -9.93 -12.17 -13.09
C CYS A 8 -11.26 -12.36 -13.84
N ASP A 9 -12.23 -13.07 -13.23
CA ASP A 9 -13.55 -13.28 -13.81
C ASP A 9 -14.29 -11.95 -14.06
N MET A 10 -14.15 -10.98 -13.15
CA MET A 10 -14.71 -9.63 -13.30
C MET A 10 -14.11 -8.91 -14.50
N HIS A 11 -12.78 -8.92 -14.64
CA HIS A 11 -12.10 -8.23 -15.72
C HIS A 11 -12.42 -8.87 -17.09
N ILE A 12 -12.44 -10.21 -17.18
CA ILE A 12 -12.86 -10.92 -18.39
C ILE A 12 -14.28 -10.51 -18.80
N ARG A 13 -15.20 -10.37 -17.84
CA ARG A 13 -16.57 -9.92 -18.12
C ARG A 13 -16.63 -8.45 -18.52
N TYR A 14 -15.82 -7.60 -17.90
CA TYR A 14 -15.73 -6.19 -18.22
C TYR A 14 -15.31 -5.95 -19.67
N VAL A 15 -14.26 -6.65 -20.12
CA VAL A 15 -13.80 -6.60 -21.52
C VAL A 15 -14.89 -7.09 -22.47
N ARG A 16 -15.56 -8.21 -22.15
CA ARG A 16 -16.69 -8.73 -22.95
C ARG A 16 -17.92 -7.81 -22.99
N CYS A 17 -18.07 -6.96 -22.00
CA CYS A 17 -19.12 -5.94 -21.94
C CYS A 17 -18.68 -4.59 -22.52
N ASN A 18 -17.58 -4.56 -23.30
CA ASN A 18 -17.03 -3.35 -23.94
C ASN A 18 -16.74 -2.23 -22.92
N GLY A 19 -16.26 -2.58 -21.72
CA GLY A 19 -15.97 -1.60 -20.67
C GLY A 19 -17.21 -1.04 -19.96
N ASN A 20 -18.39 -1.65 -20.12
CA ASN A 20 -19.57 -1.21 -19.39
C ASN A 20 -19.67 -1.91 -18.01
N ALA A 21 -19.32 -1.18 -16.94
CA ALA A 21 -19.28 -1.72 -15.59
C ALA A 21 -20.66 -2.14 -15.04
N LEU A 22 -21.73 -1.40 -15.35
CA LEU A 22 -23.09 -1.75 -14.91
C LEU A 22 -23.58 -3.05 -15.54
N ARG A 23 -23.38 -3.20 -16.86
CA ARG A 23 -23.70 -4.43 -17.59
C ARG A 23 -22.85 -5.60 -17.07
N THR A 24 -21.58 -5.34 -16.80
CA THR A 24 -20.65 -6.33 -16.23
C THR A 24 -21.13 -6.86 -14.88
N ALA A 25 -21.55 -5.99 -13.96
CA ALA A 25 -22.07 -6.41 -12.66
C ALA A 25 -23.30 -7.32 -12.78
N ARG A 26 -24.24 -6.97 -13.69
CA ARG A 26 -25.44 -7.77 -13.97
C ARG A 26 -25.10 -9.14 -14.55
N GLU A 27 -24.23 -9.18 -15.56
CA GLU A 27 -23.79 -10.42 -16.19
C GLU A 27 -22.96 -11.30 -15.25
N TYR A 28 -22.14 -10.70 -14.38
CA TYR A 28 -21.38 -11.40 -13.36
C TYR A 28 -22.31 -12.07 -12.35
N ALA A 29 -23.30 -11.35 -11.81
CA ALA A 29 -24.29 -11.89 -10.88
C ALA A 29 -25.09 -13.05 -11.48
N ARG A 30 -25.48 -12.94 -12.75
CA ARG A 30 -26.19 -14.02 -13.47
C ARG A 30 -25.34 -15.27 -13.64
N ARG A 31 -24.05 -15.09 -13.94
CA ARG A 31 -23.13 -16.22 -14.22
C ARG A 31 -22.62 -16.91 -12.97
N TYR A 32 -22.40 -16.16 -11.89
CA TYR A 32 -21.83 -16.65 -10.65
C TYR A 32 -22.81 -16.40 -9.48
N PRO A 33 -23.98 -17.06 -9.46
CA PRO A 33 -25.05 -16.78 -8.50
C PRO A 33 -24.63 -17.03 -7.05
N SER A 34 -23.69 -17.96 -6.82
CA SER A 34 -23.16 -18.27 -5.49
C SER A 34 -22.07 -17.29 -5.01
N ARG A 35 -21.63 -16.34 -5.85
CA ARG A 35 -20.58 -15.37 -5.53
C ARG A 35 -21.17 -14.00 -5.28
N ARG A 36 -20.47 -13.20 -4.45
CA ARG A 36 -20.85 -11.80 -4.21
C ARG A 36 -20.71 -10.99 -5.52
N PRO A 37 -21.77 -10.33 -6.01
CA PRO A 37 -21.67 -9.48 -7.18
C PRO A 37 -20.77 -8.26 -6.93
N PRO A 38 -19.92 -7.88 -7.90
CA PRO A 38 -19.18 -6.63 -7.84
C PRO A 38 -20.11 -5.41 -7.94
N ASP A 39 -19.76 -4.35 -7.23
CA ASP A 39 -20.29 -3.02 -7.53
C ASP A 39 -19.51 -2.38 -8.70
N VAL A 40 -20.12 -1.35 -9.30
CA VAL A 40 -19.56 -0.62 -10.45
C VAL A 40 -18.18 -0.02 -10.14
N ASN A 41 -17.99 0.50 -8.93
CA ASN A 41 -16.73 1.13 -8.53
C ASN A 41 -15.61 0.08 -8.34
N ALA A 42 -15.94 -1.12 -7.87
CA ALA A 42 -14.99 -2.23 -7.74
C ALA A 42 -14.44 -2.64 -9.11
N ILE A 43 -15.28 -2.62 -10.14
CA ILE A 43 -14.88 -2.92 -11.52
C ILE A 43 -13.97 -1.83 -12.08
N HIS A 44 -14.34 -0.55 -11.91
CA HIS A 44 -13.48 0.56 -12.34
C HIS A 44 -12.12 0.54 -11.64
N ARG A 45 -12.11 0.42 -10.31
CA ARG A 45 -10.86 0.33 -9.54
C ARG A 45 -10.00 -0.85 -9.93
N LEU A 46 -10.60 -1.95 -10.38
CA LEU A 46 -9.87 -3.11 -10.90
C LEU A 46 -9.23 -2.78 -12.25
N ASP A 47 -9.98 -2.21 -13.20
CA ASP A 47 -9.47 -1.83 -14.52
C ASP A 47 -8.36 -0.78 -14.41
N ASP A 48 -8.58 0.27 -13.62
CA ASP A 48 -7.58 1.31 -13.36
C ASP A 48 -6.29 0.70 -12.79
N ARG A 49 -6.43 -0.21 -11.82
CA ARG A 49 -5.27 -0.85 -11.21
C ARG A 49 -4.51 -1.73 -12.19
N LEU A 50 -5.22 -2.51 -13.00
CA LEU A 50 -4.61 -3.37 -14.00
C LEU A 50 -3.85 -2.54 -15.04
N ARG A 51 -4.43 -1.42 -15.49
CA ARG A 51 -3.78 -0.50 -16.44
C ARG A 51 -2.56 0.21 -15.87
N ASN A 52 -2.64 0.66 -14.61
CA ASN A 52 -1.58 1.47 -14.01
C ASN A 52 -0.45 0.63 -13.40
N THR A 53 -0.74 -0.58 -12.94
CA THR A 53 0.22 -1.40 -12.15
C THR A 53 0.44 -2.80 -12.72
N GLY A 54 -0.37 -3.25 -13.68
CA GLY A 54 -0.35 -4.63 -14.18
C GLY A 54 -0.91 -5.67 -13.20
N SER A 55 -1.38 -5.26 -12.01
CA SER A 55 -1.84 -6.16 -10.96
C SER A 55 -3.36 -6.10 -10.76
N VAL A 56 -3.97 -7.26 -10.55
CA VAL A 56 -5.38 -7.36 -10.11
C VAL A 56 -5.53 -7.18 -8.60
N TRP A 57 -4.45 -7.35 -7.83
CA TRP A 57 -4.49 -7.27 -6.36
C TRP A 57 -4.51 -5.81 -5.88
N PRO A 58 -5.41 -5.44 -4.95
CA PRO A 58 -5.39 -4.11 -4.34
C PRO A 58 -4.06 -3.79 -3.66
N THR A 59 -3.35 -2.79 -4.19
CA THR A 59 -2.06 -2.31 -3.67
C THR A 59 -2.18 -1.61 -2.31
N ALA A 60 -3.39 -1.27 -1.87
CA ALA A 60 -3.62 -0.68 -0.55
C ALA A 60 -3.17 -1.60 0.61
N ASN A 61 -2.94 -2.89 0.34
CA ASN A 61 -2.39 -3.85 1.30
C ASN A 61 -0.86 -4.02 1.18
N LEU A 62 -0.22 -3.36 0.22
CA LEU A 62 1.23 -3.24 0.17
C LEU A 62 1.61 -2.15 1.18
N HIS A 63 1.88 -2.57 2.41
CA HIS A 63 2.09 -1.73 3.59
C HIS A 63 3.30 -0.76 3.53
N ASP A 64 3.91 -0.53 2.36
CA ASP A 64 5.13 0.27 2.22
C ASP A 64 4.96 1.60 1.45
N THR A 65 3.79 1.91 0.89
CA THR A 65 3.59 3.19 0.17
C THR A 65 3.01 4.29 1.06
N GLY A 66 3.26 4.22 2.37
CA GLY A 66 2.91 5.30 3.29
C GLY A 66 3.91 6.45 3.20
N ARG A 67 3.42 7.69 3.40
CA ARG A 67 4.26 8.84 3.77
C ARG A 67 5.19 8.41 4.91
N PRO A 68 6.50 8.76 4.90
CA PRO A 68 7.40 8.45 6.00
C PRO A 68 6.75 8.78 7.33
N TRP A 69 6.62 7.77 8.20
CA TRP A 69 5.74 7.80 9.38
C TRP A 69 6.27 8.73 10.46
N SER A 70 7.57 8.89 10.48
CA SER A 70 8.27 9.99 11.09
C SER A 70 8.22 11.17 10.13
N GLY A 71 7.84 12.38 10.56
CA GLY A 71 8.04 13.61 9.78
C GLY A 71 9.51 13.95 9.43
N LEU A 72 10.40 12.96 9.50
CA LEU A 72 11.77 12.97 9.03
C LEU A 72 11.77 12.85 7.50
N THR A 73 12.59 13.67 6.86
CA THR A 73 12.99 13.43 5.46
C THR A 73 13.90 12.19 5.40
N VAL A 74 13.99 11.57 4.22
CA VAL A 74 14.90 10.42 3.99
C VAL A 74 16.34 10.76 4.42
N ALA A 75 16.81 11.96 4.05
CA ALA A 75 18.13 12.45 4.45
C ALA A 75 18.32 12.56 5.97
N GLN A 76 17.28 12.92 6.71
CA GLN A 76 17.35 12.97 8.17
C GLN A 76 17.34 11.57 8.79
N ALA A 77 16.61 10.61 8.21
CA ALA A 77 16.63 9.23 8.66
C ALA A 77 18.01 8.58 8.43
N ASP A 78 18.58 8.76 7.23
CA ASP A 78 19.91 8.22 6.90
C ASP A 78 21.01 8.81 7.79
N ALA A 79 20.96 10.12 8.09
CA ALA A 79 21.91 10.74 9.00
C ALA A 79 21.80 10.19 10.44
N ILE A 80 20.59 9.83 10.92
CA ILE A 80 20.41 9.18 12.23
C ILE A 80 21.08 7.80 12.21
N LEU A 81 20.83 7.02 11.16
CA LEU A 81 21.33 5.65 11.05
C LEU A 81 22.85 5.62 10.93
N HIS A 82 23.43 6.48 10.08
CA HIS A 82 24.88 6.60 9.93
C HIS A 82 25.57 6.94 11.26
N GLN A 83 25.00 7.85 12.05
CA GLN A 83 25.61 8.26 13.32
C GLN A 83 25.47 7.20 14.42
N VAL A 84 24.43 6.36 14.35
CA VAL A 84 24.25 5.20 15.23
C VAL A 84 25.20 4.06 14.85
N GLU A 85 25.44 3.87 13.56
CA GLU A 85 26.41 2.88 13.05
C GLU A 85 27.86 3.27 13.37
N GLU A 86 28.24 4.54 13.19
CA GLU A 86 29.61 5.00 13.49
C GLU A 86 29.92 5.05 14.99
N MET A 87 28.90 5.24 15.83
CA MET A 87 29.08 5.36 17.27
C MET A 87 28.02 4.54 18.00
N SER A 88 28.32 3.24 18.19
CA SER A 88 27.46 2.28 18.91
C SER A 88 27.06 2.67 20.34
N GLU A 89 27.65 3.73 20.92
CA GLU A 89 27.37 4.23 22.27
C GLU A 89 26.60 5.57 22.32
N VAL A 90 26.14 6.12 21.18
CA VAL A 90 25.47 7.44 21.20
C VAL A 90 24.17 7.37 21.96
N SER A 91 24.14 8.10 23.09
CA SER A 91 22.95 8.31 23.87
C SER A 91 21.84 8.91 23.01
N THR A 92 20.68 8.25 22.97
CA THR A 92 19.44 8.72 22.31
C THR A 92 19.07 10.18 22.62
N ARG A 93 19.58 10.76 23.70
CA ARG A 93 19.41 12.18 24.07
C ARG A 93 20.21 13.16 23.18
N VAL A 94 21.39 12.77 22.71
CA VAL A 94 22.23 13.60 21.83
C VAL A 94 21.58 13.69 20.45
N LEU A 95 21.15 12.55 19.91
CA LEU A 95 20.44 12.45 18.62
C LEU A 95 19.16 13.31 18.59
N THR A 96 18.40 13.35 19.69
CA THR A 96 17.20 14.21 19.76
C THR A 96 17.50 15.70 19.76
N ARG A 97 18.67 16.11 20.25
CA ARG A 97 19.07 17.52 20.35
C ARG A 97 19.66 18.03 19.05
N GLU A 98 20.43 17.21 18.35
CA GLU A 98 21.06 17.58 17.06
C GLU A 98 20.06 17.59 15.90
N MET A 99 19.05 16.71 15.93
CA MET A 99 18.22 16.44 14.74
C MET A 99 16.79 16.99 14.84
N THR A 100 16.53 17.84 15.83
CA THR A 100 15.24 18.55 16.04
C THR A 100 14.03 17.62 15.99
N SER A 101 14.22 16.37 16.43
CA SER A 101 13.26 15.28 16.27
C SER A 101 12.88 14.72 17.63
N SER A 102 11.61 14.36 17.80
CA SER A 102 11.13 13.84 19.08
C SER A 102 11.82 12.52 19.42
N LYS A 103 12.08 12.28 20.71
CA LYS A 103 12.62 11.00 21.20
C LYS A 103 11.80 9.80 20.76
N SER A 104 10.48 9.95 20.67
CA SER A 104 9.58 8.90 20.19
C SER A 104 9.77 8.57 18.71
N THR A 105 10.17 9.57 17.90
CA THR A 105 10.44 9.39 16.48
C THR A 105 11.73 8.61 16.27
N VAL A 106 12.80 9.00 16.97
CA VAL A 106 14.11 8.32 16.91
C VAL A 106 14.00 6.88 17.40
N HIS A 107 13.34 6.63 18.54
CA HIS A 107 13.18 5.28 19.08
C HIS A 107 12.35 4.37 18.15
N ARG A 108 11.39 4.91 17.42
CA ARG A 108 10.60 4.13 16.45
C ARG A 108 11.40 3.79 15.20
N LEU A 109 12.23 4.73 14.71
CA LEU A 109 13.13 4.51 13.57
C LEU A 109 14.15 3.40 13.87
N LEU A 110 14.81 3.45 15.02
CA LEU A 110 15.77 2.40 15.41
C LEU A 110 15.10 1.03 15.47
N ARG A 111 13.90 0.97 16.05
CA ARG A 111 13.11 -0.26 16.14
C ARG A 111 12.66 -0.81 14.79
N SER A 112 12.39 0.03 13.79
CA SER A 112 12.05 -0.43 12.44
C SER A 112 13.25 -1.02 11.71
N GLU A 113 14.44 -0.44 11.91
CA GLU A 113 15.71 -0.91 11.32
C GLU A 113 16.38 -2.04 12.12
N ARG A 114 15.77 -2.48 13.24
CA ARG A 114 16.26 -3.56 14.13
C ARG A 114 17.60 -3.26 14.82
N LEU A 115 17.87 -1.99 15.10
CA LEU A 115 18.95 -1.49 15.98
C LEU A 115 18.40 -1.13 17.37
#